data_AF-A0A950B098-F1
#
_entry.id   AF-A0A950B098-F1
#
_cell.length_a   1.000
_cell.length_b   1.000
_cell.length_c   1.000
_cell.angle_alpha   90.00
_cell.angle_beta   90.00
_cell.angle_gamma   90.00
#
_symmetry.space_group_name_H-M   'P 1'
#
loop_
_entity.id
_entity.type
_entity.pdbx_description
1 polymer ?
#
loop_
_entity_poly.entity_id
_entity_poly.type
_entity_poly.pdbx_seq_one_letter_code
_entity_poly.pdbx_strand_id
1 'polypeptide(L)' 'MSTSLLYHGFGVRGYEYVRTEYPAGQIHFTIRQPRKALRCPACGSLEVRPHGTVERQFRTLPIGSQPVFVT' A
#
# COMPACT_ATOMS: atom_id res chain seq x y z
N MET A 1 15.19 2.35 0.35
CA MET A 1 14.45 2.05 1.60
C MET A 1 14.04 0.59 1.56
N SER A 2 14.19 -0.18 2.63
CA SER A 2 13.85 -1.61 2.59
C SER A 2 12.33 -1.79 2.65
N THR A 3 11.79 -2.51 1.68
CA THR A 3 10.37 -2.93 1.66
C THR A 3 10.02 -3.89 2.79
N SER A 4 11.02 -4.35 3.56
CA SER A 4 10.86 -5.20 4.73
C SER A 4 9.96 -4.59 5.80
N LEU A 5 9.99 -3.27 6.01
CA LEU A 5 9.10 -2.61 6.98
C LEU A 5 7.63 -2.67 6.52
N LEU A 6 7.37 -2.41 5.24
CA LEU A 6 6.03 -2.53 4.68
C LEU A 6 5.51 -3.97 4.79
N TYR A 7 6.35 -4.95 4.46
CA TYR A 7 5.98 -6.35 4.46
C TYR A 7 5.84 -6.98 5.87
N HIS A 8 6.88 -6.84 6.71
CA HIS A 8 6.93 -7.44 8.04
C HIS A 8 6.33 -6.57 9.14
N GLY A 9 6.47 -5.25 9.03
CA GLY A 9 5.98 -4.32 10.06
C GLY A 9 4.50 -3.98 9.88
N PHE A 10 4.06 -3.68 8.66
CA PHE A 10 2.68 -3.27 8.39
C PHE A 10 1.82 -4.32 7.68
N GLY A 11 2.40 -5.46 7.29
CA GLY A 11 1.65 -6.54 6.63
C GLY A 11 1.21 -6.22 5.20
N VAL A 12 1.82 -5.22 4.55
CA VAL A 12 1.52 -4.86 3.16
C VAL A 12 2.15 -5.90 2.23
N ARG A 13 1.32 -6.68 1.54
CA ARG A 13 1.74 -7.78 0.66
C ARG A 13 1.15 -7.63 -0.74
N GLY A 14 1.95 -7.97 -1.75
CA GLY A 14 1.51 -7.91 -3.16
C GLY A 14 1.39 -6.49 -3.71
N TYR A 15 1.94 -5.50 -3.02
CA TYR A 15 2.04 -4.12 -3.49
C TYR A 15 3.50 -3.75 -3.76
N GLU A 16 3.68 -2.84 -4.71
CA GLU A 16 4.97 -2.27 -5.06
C GLU A 16 5.16 -0.94 -4.32
N TYR A 17 6.31 -0.77 -3.67
CA TYR A 17 6.68 0.50 -3.07
C TYR A 17 6.93 1.55 -4.15
N VAL A 18 6.37 2.74 -3.97
CA VAL A 18 6.58 3.88 -4.88
C VAL A 18 7.51 4.90 -4.24
N ARG A 19 7.15 5.46 -3.09
CA ARG A 19 7.93 6.49 -2.39
C ARG A 19 7.53 6.61 -0.92
N THR A 20 8.34 7.33 -0.15
CA THR A 20 8.05 7.73 1.22
C THR A 20 8.23 9.22 1.35
N GLU A 21 7.29 9.88 2.01
CA GLU A 21 7.29 11.32 2.26
C GLU A 21 7.17 11.58 3.77
N TYR A 22 7.69 12.72 4.24
CA TYR A 22 7.71 13.06 5.67
C TYR A 22 7.02 14.40 5.98
N PRO A 23 5.75 14.61 5.58
CA PRO A 23 5.08 15.89 5.79
C PRO A 23 4.74 16.11 7.26
N ALA A 24 5.07 17.29 7.78
CA ALA A 24 4.66 17.73 9.13
C ALA A 24 4.93 16.70 10.24
N GLY A 25 6.08 16.02 10.21
CA GLY A 25 6.48 15.02 11.21
C GLY A 25 5.79 13.66 11.09
N GLN A 26 4.97 13.46 10.06
CA GLN A 26 4.31 12.18 9.74
C GLN A 26 5.16 11.40 8.74
N ILE A 27 4.89 10.11 8.59
CA ILE A 27 5.51 9.25 7.58
C ILE A 27 4.40 8.79 6.62
N HIS A 28 4.56 9.02 5.34
CA HIS A 28 3.59 8.66 4.30
C HIS A 28 4.26 7.70 3.32
N PHE A 29 3.80 6.46 3.26
CA PHE A 29 4.21 5.48 2.28
C PHE A 29 3.22 5.47 1.11
N THR A 30 3.70 5.68 -0.10
CA THR A 30 2.91 5.44 -1.31
C THR A 30 3.23 4.07 -1.86
N ILE A 31 2.20 3.26 -2.06
CA ILE A 31 2.28 1.92 -2.64
C ILE A 31 1.39 1.84 -3.89
N ARG A 32 1.66 0.84 -4.74
CA ARG A 32 0.88 0.60 -5.96
C ARG A 32 0.51 -0.85 -6.07
N GLN A 33 -0.75 -1.12 -6.38
CA GLN A 33 -1.18 -2.47 -6.71
C GLN A 33 -0.79 -2.79 -8.16
N PRO A 34 0.03 -3.81 -8.43
CA PRO A 34 0.36 -4.20 -9.78
C PRO A 34 -0.86 -4.81 -10.47
N ARG A 35 -1.21 -4.33 -11.67
CA ARG A 35 -2.40 -4.78 -12.43
C ARG A 35 -2.42 -6.30 -12.65
N LYS A 36 -1.25 -6.90 -12.88
CA LYS A 36 -1.07 -8.35 -13.06
C LYS A 36 -1.44 -9.19 -11.84
N ALA A 37 -1.52 -8.59 -10.65
CA ALA A 37 -1.90 -9.27 -9.42
C ALA A 37 -3.40 -9.18 -9.12
N LEU A 38 -4.17 -8.43 -9.90
CA LEU A 38 -5.62 -8.33 -9.72
C LEU A 38 -6.29 -9.68 -10.01
N ARG A 39 -7.23 -10.04 -9.16
CA ARG A 39 -8.04 -11.25 -9.30
C ARG A 39 -9.50 -10.95 -9.07
N CYS A 40 -10.38 -11.68 -9.76
CA CYS A 40 -11.80 -11.60 -9.52
C CYS A 40 -12.11 -12.09 -8.09
N PRO A 41 -12.83 -11.32 -7.25
CA PRO A 41 -13.13 -11.75 -5.89
C PRO A 41 -14.10 -12.95 -5.84
N ALA A 42 -14.87 -13.19 -6.89
CA ALA A 42 -15.83 -14.30 -6.95
C ALA A 42 -15.19 -15.63 -7.42
N CYS A 43 -14.23 -15.58 -8.36
CA CYS A 43 -13.69 -16.80 -9.00
C CYS A 43 -12.16 -16.89 -9.04
N GLY A 44 -11.42 -15.87 -8.61
CA GLY A 44 -9.96 -15.87 -8.59
C GLY A 44 -9.27 -15.71 -9.96
N SER A 45 -10.03 -15.58 -11.06
CA SER A 45 -9.50 -15.40 -12.41
C SER A 45 -8.62 -14.15 -12.52
N LEU A 46 -7.57 -14.24 -13.34
CA LEU A 46 -6.69 -13.12 -13.72
C LEU A 46 -7.26 -12.27 -14.85
N GLU A 47 -8.29 -12.76 -15.55
CA GLU A 47 -8.94 -12.06 -16.66
C GLU A 47 -9.94 -11.01 -16.16
N VAL A 48 -9.41 -10.01 -15.45
CA VAL A 48 -10.22 -8.91 -14.88
C VAL A 48 -10.08 -7.64 -15.70
N ARG A 49 -11.20 -6.94 -15.90
CA ARG A 49 -11.26 -5.61 -16.50
C ARG A 49 -11.62 -4.58 -15.43
N PRO A 50 -10.65 -3.93 -14.77
CA PRO A 50 -10.94 -2.96 -13.73
C PRO A 50 -11.65 -1.72 -14.30
N HIS A 51 -12.63 -1.20 -13.58
CA HIS A 51 -13.40 -0.01 -13.96
C HIS A 51 -13.08 1.14 -13.02
N GLY A 52 -12.06 1.93 -13.40
CA GLY A 52 -11.56 3.04 -12.58
C GLY A 52 -10.75 2.59 -11.36
N THR A 53 -10.36 3.57 -10.55
CA THR A 53 -9.58 3.40 -9.31
C THR A 53 -10.02 4.44 -8.30
N VAL A 54 -10.00 4.10 -7.02
CA VAL A 54 -10.23 5.04 -5.91
C VAL A 54 -9.01 5.00 -5.01
N GLU A 55 -8.40 6.16 -4.79
CA GLU A 55 -7.30 6.29 -3.83
C GLU A 55 -7.85 6.19 -2.40
N ARG A 56 -7.15 5.44 -1.56
CA ARG A 56 -7.50 5.30 -0.14
C ARG A 56 -6.25 5.50 0.68
N GLN A 57 -6.39 6.27 1.74
CA GLN A 57 -5.33 6.43 2.73
C GLN A 57 -5.68 5.66 3.98
N PHE A 58 -4.74 4.85 4.47
CA PHE A 58 -4.86 4.07 5.68
C PHE A 58 -3.87 4.59 6.71
N ARG A 59 -4.36 4.92 7.91
CA ARG A 59 -3.50 5.20 9.06
C ARG A 59 -3.04 3.86 9.66
N THR A 60 -1.73 3.68 9.81
CA THR A 60 -1.14 2.46 10.38
C THR A 60 -0.60 2.71 11.79
N LEU A 61 0.09 1.73 12.35
CA LEU A 61 0.78 1.88 13.63
C LEU A 61 1.87 2.97 13.51
N PRO A 62 1.97 3.86 14.51
CA PRO A 62 3.02 4.87 14.52
C PRO A 62 4.40 4.23 14.64
N ILE A 63 5.42 4.91 14.12
CA ILE A 63 6.82 4.57 14.38
C ILE A 63 7.36 5.61 15.35
N GLY A 64 7.60 5.19 16.59
CA GLY A 64 7.86 6.13 17.68
C GLY A 64 6.70 7.10 17.86
N SER A 65 6.99 8.41 17.88
CA SER A 65 5.98 9.48 17.97
C SER A 65 5.38 9.88 16.62
N GLN A 66 5.88 9.33 15.51
CA GLN A 66 5.47 9.76 14.18
C GLN A 66 4.26 8.95 13.69
N PRO A 67 3.12 9.60 13.39
CA PRO A 67 2.00 8.94 12.73
C PRO A 67 2.43 8.42 11.35
N VAL A 68 1.95 7.24 10.98
CA VAL A 68 2.26 6.62 9.70
C VAL A 68 0.99 6.42 8.88
N PHE A 69 1.09 6.72 7.58
CA PHE A 69 0.03 6.55 6.61
C PHE A 69 0.53 5.74 5.42
N VAL A 70 -0.35 4.94 4.84
CA VAL A 70 -0.13 4.19 3.61
C VAL A 70 -1.22 4.57 2.62
N THR A 71 -0.82 5.00 1.43
CA THR A 71 -1.70 5.38 0.31
C THR A 71 -1.43 4.50 -0.89
#